data_AF-A0A7J5ETP1-F1
#
_entry.id   AF-A0A7J5ETP1-F1
#
_cell.length_a   1.000
_cell.length_b   1.000
_cell.length_c   1.000
_cell.angle_alpha   90.00
_cell.angle_beta   90.00
_cell.angle_gamma   90.00
#
_symmetry.space_group_name_H-M   'P 1'
#
loop_
_entity.id
_entity.type
_entity.pdbx_description
1 polymer ?
#
loop_
_entity_poly.entity_id
_entity_poly.type
_entity_poly.pdbx_seq_one_letter_code
_entity_poly.pdbx_strand_id
1 'polypeptide(L)' 'MARIGFVLKPDATEAEPLLGELVAWLVGAGHQAVVTGEDRVTPQGAEIVPEARLGMLDMLVALGGDGTMLRASRAVGD' A
#
# COMPACT_ATOMS: atom_id res chain seq x y z
N MET A 1 -4.65 -8.87 14.34
CA MET A 1 -3.58 -8.45 13.41
C MET A 1 -4.24 -8.25 12.06
N ALA A 2 -4.29 -7.02 11.55
CA ALA A 2 -4.89 -6.73 10.25
C ALA A 2 -3.80 -6.58 9.17
N ARG A 3 -4.13 -6.93 7.93
CA ARG A 3 -3.24 -6.85 6.75
C ARG A 3 -3.72 -5.72 5.85
N ILE A 4 -2.95 -4.64 5.82
CA ILE A 4 -3.31 -3.37 5.19
C ILE A 4 -2.45 -3.16 3.94
N GLY A 5 -3.10 -3.10 2.78
CA GLY A 5 -2.44 -2.86 1.51
C GLY A 5 -2.30 -1.36 1.20
N PHE A 6 -1.28 -1.01 0.44
CA PHE A 6 -1.07 0.34 -0.08
C PHE A 6 -0.90 0.29 -1.60
N VAL A 7 -1.59 1.19 -2.28
CA VAL A 7 -1.40 1.52 -3.71
C VAL A 7 -1.21 3.02 -3.83
N LEU A 8 -0.12 3.43 -4.46
CA LEU A 8 0.27 4.82 -4.62
C LEU A 8 -0.01 5.27 -6.05
N LYS A 9 -0.17 6.59 -6.21
CA LYS A 9 -0.07 7.23 -7.51
C LYS A 9 1.36 7.01 -8.08
N PRO A 10 1.51 6.57 -9.34
CA PRO A 10 2.82 6.46 -9.98
C PRO A 10 3.58 7.79 -9.92
N ASP A 11 4.88 7.72 -9.67
CA ASP A 11 5.81 8.86 -9.63
C ASP A 11 5.48 9.94 -8.57
N ALA A 12 4.59 9.65 -7.61
CA ALA A 12 4.23 10.58 -6.54
C ALA A 12 5.28 10.56 -5.43
N THR A 13 6.40 11.24 -5.66
CA THR A 13 7.48 11.38 -4.68
C THR A 13 7.02 12.03 -3.38
N GLU A 14 5.98 12.86 -3.41
CA GLU A 14 5.35 13.42 -2.20
C GLU A 14 4.67 12.37 -1.30
N ALA A 15 4.32 11.20 -1.83
CA ALA A 15 3.62 10.16 -1.07
C ALA A 15 4.57 9.21 -0.33
N GLU A 16 5.86 9.16 -0.68
CA GLU A 16 6.83 8.28 -0.02
C GLU A 16 7.03 8.58 1.46
N PRO A 17 7.21 9.86 1.90
CA PRO A 17 7.37 10.16 3.32
C PRO A 17 6.12 9.80 4.11
N LEU A 18 4.93 10.11 3.57
CA LEU A 18 3.66 9.77 4.19
C LEU A 18 3.47 8.25 4.30
N LEU A 19 3.82 7.49 3.25
CA LEU A 19 3.80 6.03 3.31
C LEU A 19 4.71 5.50 4.41
N GLY A 20 5.92 6.05 4.55
CA GLY A 20 6.86 5.68 5.61
C GLY A 20 6.26 5.90 7.01
N GLU A 21 5.64 7.06 7.25
CA GLU A 21 4.98 7.38 8.53
C GLU A 21 3.80 6.44 8.82
N LEU A 22 2.96 6.17 7.81
CA LEU A 22 1.81 5.26 7.94
C LEU A 22 2.24 3.83 8.21
N VAL A 23 3.28 3.33 7.52
CA VAL A 23 3.82 1.98 7.74
C VAL A 23 4.39 1.86 9.15
N ALA A 24 5.19 2.83 9.59
CA ALA A 24 5.76 2.82 10.95
C ALA A 24 4.65 2.81 12.01
N TRP A 25 3.61 3.62 11.83
CA TRP A 25 2.46 3.65 12.72
C TRP A 25 1.68 2.32 12.75
N LEU A 26 1.38 1.74 11.59
CA LEU A 26 0.68 0.45 11.50
C LEU A 26 1.46 -0.70 12.12
N VAL A 27 2.76 -0.80 11.81
CA VAL A 27 3.64 -1.84 12.37
C VAL A 27 3.76 -1.67 13.88
N GLY A 28 3.90 -0.43 14.37
CA GLY A 28 3.88 -0.10 15.80
C GLY A 28 2.59 -0.49 16.51
N ALA A 29 1.45 -0.49 15.80
CA ALA A 29 0.16 -0.95 16.29
C ALA A 29 -0.06 -2.47 16.21
N GLY A 30 0.93 -3.24 15.73
CA GLY A 30 0.82 -4.70 15.56
C GLY A 30 0.01 -5.12 14.34
N HIS A 31 0.03 -4.32 13.27
CA HIS A 31 -0.57 -4.62 11.97
C HIS A 31 0.51 -4.89 10.92
N GLN A 32 0.11 -5.51 9.81
CA GLN A 32 1.00 -5.79 8.69
C GLN A 32 0.72 -4.81 7.55
N ALA A 33 1.75 -4.09 7.13
CA ALA A 33 1.70 -3.28 5.92
C ALA A 33 2.16 -4.09 4.71
N VAL A 34 1.40 -4.00 3.61
CA VAL A 34 1.71 -4.64 2.32
C VAL A 34 1.75 -3.56 1.26
N VAL A 35 2.86 -3.45 0.54
CA VAL A 35 3.07 -2.41 -0.48
C VAL A 35 3.34 -3.10 -1.80
N THR A 36 2.72 -2.59 -2.87
CA THR A 36 2.95 -3.08 -4.22
C THR A 36 4.35 -2.66 -4.72
N GLY A 37 5.08 -3.60 -5.33
CA GLY A 37 6.43 -3.35 -5.87
C GLY A 37 6.42 -2.45 -7.10
N GLU A 38 5.29 -2.36 -7.79
CA GLU A 38 5.04 -1.55 -8.97
C GLU A 38 5.16 -0.06 -8.68
N ASP A 39 4.94 0.35 -7.43
CA ASP A 39 5.10 1.74 -6.99
C ASP A 39 6.55 2.12 -6.70
N ARG A 40 7.47 1.15 -6.71
CA ARG A 40 8.92 1.33 -6.52
C ARG A 40 9.31 2.03 -5.21
N VAL A 41 8.47 1.92 -4.17
CA VAL A 41 8.74 2.41 -2.82
C VAL A 41 8.93 1.24 -1.86
N THR A 42 9.93 1.32 -0.99
CA THR A 42 10.27 0.24 -0.05
C THR A 42 10.33 0.77 1.39
N PRO A 43 9.18 1.09 2.02
CA PRO A 43 9.16 1.56 3.40
C PRO A 43 9.59 0.44 4.36
N GLN A 44 10.40 0.79 5.36
CA GLN A 44 10.89 -0.17 6.35
C GLN A 44 9.71 -0.80 7.11
N GLY A 45 9.71 -2.14 7.20
CA GLY A 45 8.68 -2.89 7.93
C GLY A 45 7.45 -3.28 7.11
N ALA A 46 7.36 -2.86 5.84
CA ALA A 46 6.34 -3.36 4.92
C ALA A 46 6.79 -4.64 4.20
N GLU A 47 5.82 -5.50 3.92
CA GLU A 47 5.97 -6.59 2.96
C GLU A 47 5.81 -6.04 1.53
N ILE A 48 6.83 -6.23 0.69
CA ILE A 48 6.77 -5.81 -0.72
C ILE A 48 6.32 -7.00 -1.57
N VAL A 49 5.21 -6.83 -2.29
CA VAL A 49 4.64 -7.87 -3.15
C VAL A 49 4.33 -7.32 -4.54
N PRO A 50 4.37 -8.12 -5.61
CA PRO A 50 3.75 -7.72 -6.87
C PRO A 50 2.28 -7.37 -6.66
N GLU A 51 1.74 -6.39 -7.38
CA GLU A 51 0.34 -5.95 -7.26
C GLU A 51 -0.63 -7.12 -7.43
N ALA A 52 -0.37 -7.99 -8.40
CA ALA A 52 -1.13 -9.22 -8.65
C ALA A 52 -1.11 -10.24 -7.49
N ARG A 53 -0.27 -10.00 -6.47
CA ARG A 53 -0.14 -10.82 -5.25
C ARG A 53 -0.46 -10.03 -3.98
N LEU A 54 -1.14 -8.88 -4.07
CA LEU A 54 -1.67 -8.18 -2.89
C LEU A 54 -2.51 -9.13 -2.02
N GLY A 55 -3.22 -10.07 -2.64
CA GLY A 55 -3.93 -11.16 -1.97
C GLY A 55 -5.11 -10.65 -1.15
N MET A 56 -5.55 -11.45 -0.17
CA MET A 56 -6.57 -10.99 0.77
C MET A 56 -6.00 -9.94 1.72
N LEU A 57 -6.69 -8.80 1.79
CA LEU A 57 -6.39 -7.66 2.64
C LEU A 57 -7.64 -7.34 3.46
N ASP A 58 -7.45 -6.89 4.69
CA ASP A 58 -8.56 -6.38 5.51
C ASP A 58 -8.94 -4.95 5.10
N MET A 59 -7.99 -4.21 4.51
CA MET A 59 -8.17 -2.85 4.01
C MET A 59 -7.12 -2.54 2.94
N LEU A 60 -7.51 -1.74 1.95
CA LEU A 60 -6.61 -1.19 0.95
C LEU A 60 -6.65 0.35 1.01
N VAL A 61 -5.48 0.96 1.15
CA VAL A 61 -5.30 2.42 1.20
C VAL A 61 -4.76 2.91 -0.13
N ALA A 62 -5.52 3.75 -0.81
CA ALA A 62 -5.08 4.44 -2.01
C ALA A 62 -4.47 5.80 -1.65
N LEU A 63 -3.18 6.00 -1.89
CA LEU A 63 -2.49 7.28 -1.71
C LEU A 63 -2.39 7.99 -3.06
N GLY A 64 -3.42 8.76 -3.40
CA GLY A 64 -3.54 9.46 -4.67
C GLY A 64 -4.98 9.93 -4.94
N GLY A 65 -5.29 10.19 -6.21
CA GLY A 65 -6.63 10.58 -6.64
C GLY A 65 -7.44 9.39 -7.19
N ASP A 66 -8.50 9.70 -7.94
CA ASP A 66 -9.44 8.70 -8.48
C ASP A 66 -8.77 7.61 -9.31
N GLY A 67 -7.75 7.95 -10.11
CA GLY A 67 -6.99 6.97 -10.88
C GLY A 67 -6.30 5.91 -9.99
N THR A 68 -5.77 6.34 -8.84
CA THR A 68 -5.18 5.45 -7.84
C THR A 68 -6.27 4.61 -7.18
N MET A 69 -7.41 5.20 -6.85
CA MET A 69 -8.55 4.48 -6.26
C MET A 69 -9.12 3.41 -7.23
N LEU A 70 -9.23 3.71 -8.52
CA LEU A 70 -9.70 2.75 -9.53
C LEU A 70 -8.68 1.62 -9.75
N ARG A 71 -7.37 1.92 -9.76
CA ARG A 71 -6.32 0.90 -9.79
C ARG A 71 -6.40 0.00 -8.55
N ALA A 72 -6.51 0.59 -7.37
CA ALA A 72 -6.68 -0.12 -6.11
C ALA A 72 -7.91 -1.05 -6.15
N SER A 73 -9.06 -0.55 -6.62
CA SER A 73 -10.28 -1.35 -6.77
C SER A 73 -10.12 -2.52 -7.75
N ARG A 74 -9.36 -2.35 -8.83
CA ARG A 74 -9.07 -3.44 -9.79
C ARG A 74 -8.15 -4.49 -9.19
N ALA A 75 -7.21 -4.09 -8.34
CA ALA A 75 -6.26 -5.01 -7.71
C ALA A 75 -6.91 -5.98 -6.71
N VAL A 76 -8.13 -5.68 -6.23
CA VAL A 76 -8.89 -6.51 -5.27
C VAL A 76 -10.27 -6.93 -5.79
N GLY A 77 -10.61 -6.59 -7.04
CA GLY A 77 -11.94 -6.73 -7.60
C GLY A 77 -12.26 -8.10 -8.22
N ASP A 78 -11.31 -9.03 -8.22
CA ASP A 78 -11.48 -10.41 -8.71
C ASP A 78 -11.83 -11.38 -7.56
#